data_AF-A0A399YHQ2-F1
#
_entry.id   AF-A0A399YHQ2-F1
#
_cell.length_a   1.000
_cell.length_b   1.000
_cell.length_c   1.000
_cell.angle_alpha   90.00
_cell.angle_beta   90.00
_cell.angle_gamma   90.00
#
_symmetry.space_group_name_H-M   'P 1'
#
loop_
_entity.id
_entity.type
_entity.pdbx_description
1 polymer ?
#
loop_
_entity_poly.entity_id
_entity_poly.type
_entity_poly.pdbx_seq_one_letter_code
_entity_poly.pdbx_strand_id
1 'polypeptide(L)'
;MPTGDPGDWAEADRARADRLQVLLPGLVTRRVPVRLVEPGPLGGVARVRMADGTAFLATSASPAALSRVLRALGTKQAVVVGSWERTPDGLSLSLAGVPGRQPVSLWLVGPDQPD
;
A
#
# COMPACT_ATOMS: atom_id res chain seq x y z
N MET A 1 -14.18 -14.49 23.90
CA MET A 1 -14.69 -14.30 22.53
C MET A 1 -15.09 -12.84 22.42
N PRO A 2 -14.34 -11.95 21.76
CA PRO A 2 -14.80 -10.59 21.57
C PRO A 2 -15.88 -10.59 20.49
N THR A 3 -17.10 -10.25 20.88
CA THR A 3 -18.29 -10.11 20.03
C THR A 3 -18.27 -8.71 19.41
N GLY A 4 -17.41 -8.46 18.43
CA GLY A 4 -17.43 -7.19 17.70
C GLY A 4 -18.62 -7.18 16.74
N ASP A 5 -19.50 -6.18 16.86
CA ASP A 5 -20.66 -5.98 15.98
C ASP A 5 -20.18 -5.77 14.53
N PRO A 6 -20.73 -6.46 13.51
CA PRO A 6 -20.39 -6.24 12.10
C PRO A 6 -20.36 -4.76 11.68
N GLY A 7 -21.19 -3.91 12.30
CA GLY A 7 -21.20 -2.46 12.07
C GLY A 7 -19.92 -1.74 12.54
N ASP A 8 -19.36 -2.15 13.67
CA ASP A 8 -18.15 -1.56 14.26
C ASP A 8 -16.91 -1.86 13.42
N TRP A 9 -16.83 -3.07 12.85
CA TRP A 9 -15.76 -3.44 11.92
C TRP A 9 -15.78 -2.58 10.65
N ALA A 10 -16.96 -2.32 10.08
CA ALA A 10 -17.11 -1.52 8.87
C ALA A 10 -16.83 -0.03 9.09
N GLU A 11 -17.04 0.50 10.30
CA GLU A 11 -16.68 1.88 10.66
C GLU A 11 -15.18 2.02 10.94
N ALA A 12 -14.58 1.06 11.66
CA ALA A 12 -13.14 1.02 11.88
C ALA A 12 -12.35 0.92 10.57
N ASP A 13 -12.80 0.10 9.62
CA ASP A 13 -12.17 -0.05 8.32
C ASP A 13 -12.34 1.21 7.45
N ARG A 14 -13.48 1.90 7.55
CA ARG A 14 -13.67 3.22 6.92
C ARG A 14 -12.71 4.26 7.51
N ALA A 15 -12.65 4.38 8.83
CA ALA A 15 -11.76 5.33 9.52
C ALA A 15 -10.27 5.07 9.19
N ARG A 16 -9.88 3.80 9.07
CA ARG A 16 -8.54 3.39 8.62
C ARG A 16 -8.25 3.83 7.18
N ALA A 17 -9.20 3.60 6.27
CA ALA A 17 -9.06 4.01 4.88
C ALA A 17 -9.03 5.55 4.74
N ASP A 18 -9.80 6.28 5.53
CA ASP A 18 -9.82 7.74 5.55
C ASP A 18 -8.49 8.32 6.05
N ARG A 19 -7.90 7.72 7.08
CA ARG A 19 -6.55 8.11 7.53
C ARG A 19 -5.52 7.96 6.42
N LEU A 20 -5.57 6.88 5.63
CA LEU A 20 -4.66 6.70 4.50
C LEU A 20 -4.87 7.80 3.45
N GLN A 21 -6.10 8.17 3.12
CA GLN A 21 -6.38 9.25 2.16
C GLN A 21 -5.72 10.58 2.54
N VAL A 22 -5.58 10.87 3.84
CA VAL A 22 -4.89 12.07 4.32
C VAL A 22 -3.37 11.98 4.09
N LEU A 23 -2.78 10.80 4.21
CA LEU A 23 -1.33 10.60 4.09
C LEU A 23 -0.85 10.51 2.64
N LEU A 24 -1.64 9.91 1.75
CA LEU A 24 -1.25 9.61 0.37
C LEU A 24 -0.84 10.83 -0.47
N PRO A 25 -1.53 11.99 -0.41
CA PRO A 25 -1.07 13.20 -1.10
C PRO A 25 0.35 13.59 -0.72
N GLY A 26 0.69 13.49 0.58
CA GLY A 26 2.02 13.80 1.09
C GLY A 26 3.10 12.85 0.53
N LEU A 27 2.80 11.56 0.42
CA LEU A 27 3.72 10.57 -0.17
C LEU A 27 3.99 10.85 -1.65
N VAL A 28 2.94 11.22 -2.40
CA VAL A 28 3.04 11.55 -3.83
C VAL A 28 3.83 12.85 -4.04
N THR A 29 3.43 13.94 -3.39
CA THR A 29 4.07 15.26 -3.57
C THR A 29 5.55 15.22 -3.19
N ARG A 30 5.89 14.55 -2.09
CA ARG A 30 7.29 14.44 -1.62
C ARG A 30 8.07 13.32 -2.31
N ARG A 31 7.42 12.53 -3.19
CA ARG A 31 8.00 11.35 -3.85
C ARG A 31 8.72 10.43 -2.86
N VAL A 32 8.07 10.13 -1.74
CA VAL A 32 8.68 9.33 -0.66
C VAL A 32 9.00 7.93 -1.20
N PRO A 33 10.26 7.47 -1.12
CA PRO A 33 10.63 6.14 -1.62
C PRO A 33 10.03 5.01 -0.79
N VAL A 34 9.65 3.93 -1.47
CA VAL A 34 9.47 2.61 -0.86
C VAL A 34 10.84 2.12 -0.40
N ARG A 35 10.93 1.72 0.87
CA ARG A 35 12.15 1.19 1.47
C ARG A 35 12.15 -0.32 1.57
N LEU A 36 10.99 -0.88 1.90
CA LEU A 36 10.88 -2.29 2.21
C LEU A 36 9.48 -2.80 1.84
N VAL A 37 9.45 -4.02 1.34
CA VAL A 37 8.24 -4.79 1.08
C VAL A 37 8.45 -6.16 1.72
N GLU A 38 7.60 -6.53 2.65
CA GLU A 38 7.66 -7.77 3.43
C GLU A 38 6.34 -8.52 3.37
N PRO A 39 6.31 -9.83 3.64
CA PRO A 39 5.06 -10.54 3.86
C PRO A 39 4.23 -9.89 4.96
N GLY A 40 2.93 -9.69 4.70
CA GLY A 40 1.96 -9.21 5.67
C GLY A 40 1.40 -10.33 6.55
N PRO A 41 0.46 -10.01 7.45
CA PRO A 41 -0.14 -10.97 8.38
C PRO A 41 -1.08 -11.99 7.69
N LEU A 42 -1.53 -11.69 6.46
CA LEU A 42 -2.44 -12.53 5.67
C LEU A 42 -1.77 -12.95 4.37
N GLY A 43 -2.12 -14.14 3.87
CA GLY A 43 -1.65 -14.63 2.58
C GLY A 43 -2.03 -13.68 1.45
N GLY A 44 -1.07 -13.35 0.58
CA GLY A 44 -1.26 -12.42 -0.54
C GLY A 44 -1.24 -10.94 -0.18
N VAL A 45 -1.10 -10.59 1.10
CA VAL A 45 -0.91 -9.23 1.59
C VAL A 45 0.58 -8.99 1.86
N ALA A 46 1.07 -7.81 1.48
CA ALA A 46 2.41 -7.34 1.80
C ALA A 46 2.36 -6.10 2.69
N ARG A 47 3.32 -6.00 3.61
CA ARG A 47 3.63 -4.78 4.34
C ARG A 47 4.58 -3.94 3.49
N VAL A 48 4.20 -2.70 3.19
CA VAL A 48 5.00 -1.74 2.44
C VAL A 48 5.42 -0.62 3.38
N ARG A 49 6.73 -0.40 3.50
CA ARG A 49 7.30 0.66 4.33
C ARG A 49 7.94 1.74 3.48
N MET A 50 7.56 2.98 3.76
CA MET A 50 8.04 4.18 3.11
C MET A 50 9.24 4.76 3.86
N ALA A 51 10.03 5.61 3.18
CA ALA A 51 11.21 6.24 3.75
C ALA A 51 10.91 7.26 4.86
N ASP A 52 9.68 7.78 4.93
CA ASP A 52 9.24 8.70 5.98
C ASP A 52 8.66 7.98 7.21
N GLY A 53 8.78 6.64 7.25
CA GLY A 53 8.26 5.80 8.33
C GLY A 53 6.81 5.36 8.15
N THR A 54 6.09 5.90 7.15
CA THR A 54 4.73 5.45 6.83
C THR A 54 4.74 3.98 6.44
N ALA A 55 3.84 3.18 7.01
CA ALA A 55 3.68 1.77 6.66
C ALA A 55 2.20 1.45 6.40
N PHE A 56 1.95 0.60 5.41
CA PHE A 56 0.62 0.14 5.06
C PHE A 56 0.64 -1.29 4.52
N LEU A 57 -0.50 -1.95 4.64
CA LEU A 57 -0.77 -3.25 4.05
C LEU A 57 -1.32 -3.07 2.64
N ALA A 58 -0.82 -3.86 1.69
CA ALA A 58 -1.23 -3.80 0.31
C ALA A 58 -1.27 -5.18 -0.35
N THR A 59 -2.19 -5.36 -1.29
CA THR A 59 -2.21 -6.52 -2.20
C THR A 59 -1.81 -6.08 -3.60
N SER A 60 -1.39 -7.05 -4.42
CA SER A 60 -1.08 -6.78 -5.81
C SER A 60 -2.36 -6.63 -6.63
N ALA A 61 -2.45 -5.60 -7.48
CA ALA A 61 -3.51 -5.52 -8.49
C ALA A 61 -3.31 -6.51 -9.65
N SER A 62 -2.10 -7.07 -9.80
CA SER A 62 -1.80 -8.12 -10.77
C SER A 62 -0.79 -9.14 -10.21
N PRO A 63 -0.81 -10.42 -10.65
CA PRO A 63 0.00 -11.48 -10.03
C PRO A 63 1.51 -11.22 -9.92
N ALA A 64 2.06 -10.31 -10.73
CA ALA A 64 3.48 -9.99 -10.76
C ALA A 64 3.85 -8.62 -10.14
N ALA A 65 2.87 -7.83 -9.67
CA ALA A 65 3.11 -6.45 -9.23
C ALA A 65 4.14 -6.37 -8.09
N LEU A 66 3.90 -7.06 -6.97
CA LEU A 66 4.82 -7.06 -5.82
C LEU A 66 6.20 -7.62 -6.17
N SER A 67 6.25 -8.71 -6.96
CA SER A 67 7.52 -9.30 -7.41
C SER A 67 8.35 -8.32 -8.24
N ARG A 68 7.71 -7.48 -9.05
CA ARG A 68 8.39 -6.41 -9.82
C ARG A 68 8.91 -5.30 -8.91
N VAL A 69 8.15 -4.91 -7.88
CA VAL A 69 8.62 -3.93 -6.86
C VAL A 69 9.85 -4.47 -6.14
N LEU A 70 9.77 -5.69 -5.61
CA LEU A 70 10.89 -6.34 -4.92
C LEU A 70 12.14 -6.41 -5.78
N ARG A 71 11.99 -6.77 -7.07
CA ARG A 71 13.10 -6.77 -8.03
C ARG A 71 13.70 -5.37 -8.21
N ALA A 72 12.86 -4.34 -8.36
CA ALA A 72 13.32 -2.96 -8.52
C ALA A 72 14.08 -2.45 -7.28
N LEU A 73 13.60 -2.78 -6.08
CA LEU A 73 14.30 -2.47 -4.83
C LEU A 73 15.64 -3.22 -4.75
N GLY A 74 15.67 -4.50 -5.12
CA GLY A 74 16.90 -5.30 -5.18
C GLY A 74 17.95 -4.76 -6.16
N THR A 75 17.52 -4.09 -7.24
CA THR A 75 18.41 -3.39 -8.19
C THR A 75 18.65 -1.93 -7.83
N LYS A 76 18.34 -1.52 -6.58
CA LYS A 76 18.55 -0.18 -6.03
C LYS A 76 17.80 0.94 -6.78
N GLN A 77 16.68 0.61 -7.43
CA GLN A 77 15.82 1.61 -8.06
C GLN A 77 15.00 2.37 -7.01
N ALA A 78 14.81 3.67 -7.22
CA ALA A 78 13.93 4.48 -6.40
C ALA A 78 12.47 4.26 -6.82
N VAL A 79 11.79 3.36 -6.10
CA VAL A 79 10.34 3.14 -6.27
C VAL A 79 9.58 4.14 -5.41
N VAL A 80 8.62 4.86 -5.97
CA VAL A 80 7.81 5.88 -5.27
C VAL A 80 6.33 5.72 -5.61
N VAL A 81 5.44 6.29 -4.79
CA VAL A 81 4.02 6.43 -5.18
C VAL A 81 3.91 7.57 -6.19
N GLY A 82 3.50 7.26 -7.41
CA GLY A 82 3.34 8.25 -8.49
C GLY A 82 1.95 8.88 -8.49
N SER A 83 0.92 8.10 -8.21
CA SER A 83 -0.46 8.57 -8.05
C SER A 83 -1.24 7.61 -7.15
N TRP A 84 -2.40 8.06 -6.69
CA TRP A 84 -3.37 7.25 -5.99
C TRP A 84 -4.78 7.58 -6.47
N GLU A 85 -5.69 6.63 -6.31
CA GLU A 85 -7.09 6.78 -6.69
C GLU A 85 -7.98 6.09 -5.65
N ARG A 86 -9.10 6.74 -5.32
CA ARG A 86 -10.20 6.12 -4.58
C ARG A 86 -11.20 5.55 -5.58
N THR A 87 -11.35 4.24 -5.59
CA THR A 87 -12.36 3.52 -6.37
C THR A 87 -13.45 2.96 -5.44
N PRO A 88 -14.56 2.44 -5.99
CA PRO A 88 -15.55 1.71 -5.20
C PRO A 88 -14.96 0.48 -4.47
N ASP A 89 -13.92 -0.14 -5.05
CA ASP A 89 -13.26 -1.33 -4.51
C ASP A 89 -12.19 -1.01 -3.44
N GLY A 90 -11.83 0.27 -3.28
CA GLY A 90 -10.87 0.70 -2.26
C GLY A 90 -9.90 1.77 -2.75
N LEU A 91 -8.71 1.78 -2.16
CA LEU A 91 -7.64 2.72 -2.52
C LEU A 91 -6.60 2.02 -3.39
N SER A 92 -6.34 2.56 -4.57
CA SER A 92 -5.32 2.08 -5.50
C SER A 92 -4.11 3.00 -5.50
N LEU A 93 -2.91 2.43 -5.51
CA LEU A 93 -1.64 3.14 -5.65
C LEU A 93 -0.98 2.76 -6.96
N SER A 94 -0.59 3.74 -7.77
CA SER A 94 0.30 3.52 -8.91
C SER A 94 1.74 3.84 -8.51
N LEU A 95 2.63 2.88 -8.67
CA LEU A 95 4.05 3.02 -8.38
C LEU A 95 4.84 3.46 -9.61
N ALA A 96 5.75 4.41 -9.39
CA ALA A 96 6.73 4.85 -10.37
C ALA A 96 8.13 4.32 -10.02
N GLY A 97 9.03 4.27 -11.01
CA GLY A 97 10.40 3.78 -10.83
C GLY A 97 10.54 2.25 -10.90
N VAL A 98 9.45 1.52 -11.18
CA VAL A 98 9.50 0.08 -11.43
C VAL A 98 9.66 -0.18 -12.94
N PRO A 99 10.72 -0.87 -13.39
CA PRO A 99 10.94 -1.16 -14.80
C PRO A 99 9.79 -1.98 -15.44
N GLY A 100 9.53 -1.71 -16.72
CA GLY A 100 8.57 -2.46 -17.55
C GLY A 100 7.59 -1.55 -18.30
N ARG A 101 6.81 -2.15 -19.21
CA ARG A 101 5.86 -1.43 -20.06
C ARG A 101 4.53 -1.09 -19.37
N GLN A 102 4.15 -1.90 -18.38
CA GLN A 102 2.90 -1.72 -17.64
C GLN A 102 3.16 -1.05 -16.29
N PRO A 103 2.30 -0.09 -15.89
CA PRO A 103 2.36 0.49 -14.55
C PRO A 103 2.17 -0.61 -13.50
N VAL A 104 2.74 -0.39 -12.31
CA VAL A 104 2.60 -1.31 -11.18
C VAL A 104 1.61 -0.70 -10.22
N SER A 105 0.47 -1.36 -10.06
CA SER A 105 -0.58 -0.92 -9.14
C SER A 105 -0.71 -1.86 -7.94
N LEU A 106 -0.97 -1.28 -6.77
CA LEU A 106 -1.23 -1.98 -5.52
C LEU A 106 -2.58 -1.52 -4.95
N TRP A 107 -3.33 -2.45 -4.35
CA TRP A 107 -4.52 -2.12 -3.58
C TRP A 107 -4.14 -1.98 -2.11
N LEU A 108 -4.51 -0.86 -1.49
CA LEU A 108 -4.35 -0.65 -0.06
C LEU A 108 -5.41 -1.44 0.71
N VAL A 109 -4.93 -2.28 1.62
CA VAL A 109 -5.77 -3.00 2.58
C VAL A 109 -6.02 -2.15 3.81
N GLY A 110 -5.02 -1.39 4.27
CA GLY A 110 -5.14 -0.56 5.46
C GLY A 110 -3.79 -0.09 5.99
N PRO A 111 -3.78 0.77 7.02
CA PRO A 111 -2.56 1.13 7.73
C PRO A 111 -1.97 -0.11 8.41
N ASP A 112 -0.64 -0.19 8.43
CA ASP A 112 0.09 -1.19 9.21
C ASP A 112 0.27 -0.64 10.62
N GLN A 113 -0.68 -0.95 11.52
CA GLN A 113 -0.55 -0.57 12.92
C GLN A 113 0.24 -1.65 13.67
N PRO A 114 1.19 -1.28 14.55
CA PRO A 114 1.64 -2.20 15.58
C PRO A 114 0.45 -2.50 16.52
N ASP A 115 0.30 -3.77 16.90
CA ASP A 115 -0.68 -4.24 17.90
C ASP A 115 -0.56 -3.48 19.23
#